data_AF-A0A8J4UXI3-F1
#
_entry.id   AF-A0A8J4UXI3-F1
#
_cell.length_a   1.000
_cell.length_b   1.000
_cell.length_c   1.000
_cell.angle_alpha   90.00
_cell.angle_beta   90.00
_cell.angle_gamma   90.00
#
_symmetry.space_group_name_H-M   'P 1'
#
loop_
_entity.id
_entity.type
_entity.pdbx_description
1 polymer ?
#
loop_
_entity_poly.entity_id
_entity_poly.type
_entity_poly.pdbx_seq_one_letter_code
_entity_poly.pdbx_strand_id
1 'polypeptide(L)'
;MRGTGDKKEIVGTRSCFEEMANFEDKCPPAQSPIALFASQGLDITPNKDRGVCKIVKRNGTGGEKPMIGDKVHVHYTGKLLNGKKFDSSFDHKEPFVFNIGKGQVIKAWDIGVSSMQKGEVCLLMCKPEYAYSSVGSPPKIPPNSTLLFEVELLSFRGEELTEDGGILRRIKVKGAGYSNPNDGATVHVHLEGRCCDRLFDSRDATFVVGESEDEGVPLGVDRAMEKMQKGECCLLHLKPKYGYGKEGKPELNIGPNAELLYEVTLKDFQKAKESWEMDLSEKLEQAVLVKQKGTQYFK
;
A
#
# COMPACT_ATOMS: atom_id res chain seq x y z
N MET A 1 -35.74 -33.35 -61.69
CA MET A 1 -36.35 -32.82 -60.45
C MET A 1 -35.22 -32.60 -59.47
N ARG A 2 -35.03 -31.34 -59.05
CA ARG A 2 -33.89 -30.89 -58.24
C ARG A 2 -34.18 -31.22 -56.77
N GLY A 3 -33.39 -32.10 -56.16
CA GLY A 3 -33.36 -32.34 -54.72
C GLY A 3 -32.05 -31.78 -54.18
N THR A 4 -32.17 -30.75 -53.37
CA THR A 4 -31.12 -29.84 -52.88
C THR A 4 -30.28 -30.49 -51.78
N GLY A 5 -28.96 -30.33 -51.88
CA GLY A 5 -28.02 -30.67 -50.81
C GLY A 5 -28.02 -29.60 -49.72
N ASP A 6 -28.20 -30.03 -48.48
CA ASP A 6 -27.98 -29.20 -47.29
C ASP A 6 -26.48 -28.98 -47.09
N LYS A 7 -26.00 -27.81 -47.54
CA LYS A 7 -24.79 -27.20 -46.99
C LYS A 7 -25.20 -26.46 -45.71
N LYS A 8 -24.80 -26.97 -44.55
CA LYS A 8 -24.79 -26.17 -43.31
C LYS A 8 -23.77 -25.03 -43.48
N GLU A 9 -24.28 -23.85 -43.81
CA GLU A 9 -23.53 -22.60 -43.74
C GLU A 9 -23.26 -22.24 -42.28
N ILE A 10 -22.02 -21.80 -42.06
CA ILE A 10 -21.49 -21.31 -40.81
C ILE A 10 -22.18 -19.98 -40.52
N VAL A 11 -23.09 -19.95 -39.53
CA VAL A 11 -23.64 -18.70 -39.01
C VAL A 11 -22.55 -18.00 -38.22
N GLY A 12 -21.92 -17.02 -38.86
CA GLY A 12 -21.03 -16.07 -38.20
C GLY A 12 -21.78 -15.36 -37.08
N THR A 13 -21.18 -15.37 -35.90
CA THR A 13 -21.53 -14.54 -34.75
C THR A 13 -21.48 -13.07 -35.16
N ARG A 14 -22.65 -12.49 -35.42
CA ARG A 14 -22.79 -11.04 -35.53
C ARG A 14 -22.53 -10.42 -34.17
N SER A 15 -21.53 -9.54 -34.17
CA SER A 15 -21.16 -8.63 -33.08
C SER A 15 -22.39 -7.87 -32.57
N CYS A 16 -22.50 -7.70 -31.24
CA CYS A 16 -23.55 -6.95 -30.54
C CYS A 16 -23.56 -5.43 -30.84
N PHE A 17 -23.00 -5.00 -31.97
CA PHE A 17 -22.85 -3.59 -32.35
C PHE A 17 -23.96 -3.06 -33.28
N GLU A 18 -24.96 -3.87 -33.66
CA GLU A 18 -26.02 -3.44 -34.59
C GLU A 18 -27.42 -3.23 -33.94
N GLU A 19 -27.58 -3.42 -32.63
CA GLU A 19 -28.89 -3.23 -31.93
C GLU A 19 -29.01 -1.93 -31.10
N MET A 20 -28.20 -0.91 -31.38
CA MET A 20 -28.29 0.41 -30.69
C MET A 20 -28.56 1.58 -31.64
N ALA A 21 -29.39 1.37 -32.65
CA ALA A 21 -29.90 2.44 -33.51
C ALA A 21 -31.43 2.43 -33.50
N ASN A 22 -32.05 2.76 -32.35
CA ASN A 22 -33.39 3.36 -32.22
C ASN A 22 -33.80 3.42 -30.74
N PHE A 23 -33.33 4.43 -30.03
CA PHE A 23 -33.98 4.90 -28.79
C PHE A 23 -33.57 6.35 -28.48
N GLU A 24 -33.85 7.26 -29.41
CA GLU A 24 -34.05 8.66 -29.02
C GLU A 24 -35.48 8.77 -28.46
N ASP A 25 -35.62 8.75 -27.13
CA ASP A 25 -36.16 9.87 -26.36
C ASP A 25 -36.33 9.49 -24.86
N LYS A 26 -36.02 10.44 -23.98
CA LYS A 26 -36.06 10.41 -22.50
C LYS A 26 -34.85 9.79 -21.76
N CYS A 27 -33.66 10.33 -22.00
CA CYS A 27 -32.64 10.38 -20.95
C CYS A 27 -32.77 11.74 -20.23
N PRO A 28 -32.92 11.83 -18.89
CA PRO A 28 -32.86 13.11 -18.20
C PRO A 28 -31.53 13.80 -18.54
N PRO A 29 -31.47 15.15 -18.61
CA PRO A 29 -30.23 15.83 -18.97
C PRO A 29 -29.11 15.35 -18.06
N ALA A 30 -27.98 14.94 -18.66
CA ALA A 30 -26.82 14.46 -17.92
C ALA A 30 -26.48 15.50 -16.84
N GLN A 31 -26.71 15.14 -15.57
CA GLN A 31 -26.52 16.07 -14.47
C GLN A 31 -25.07 16.57 -14.50
N SER A 32 -24.88 17.88 -14.37
CA SER A 32 -23.55 18.48 -14.24
C SER A 32 -22.76 17.74 -13.15
N PRO A 33 -21.47 17.41 -13.35
CA PRO A 33 -20.67 16.74 -12.33
C PRO A 33 -20.76 17.43 -10.96
N ILE A 34 -20.83 18.75 -10.93
CA ILE A 34 -20.99 19.53 -9.70
C ILE A 34 -22.30 19.17 -8.98
N ALA A 35 -23.42 19.11 -9.71
CA ALA A 35 -24.73 18.78 -9.13
C ALA A 35 -24.77 17.31 -8.64
N LEU A 36 -24.13 16.41 -9.38
CA LEU A 36 -23.99 15.01 -8.98
C LEU A 36 -23.21 14.88 -7.66
N PHE A 37 -22.04 15.51 -7.55
CA PHE A 37 -21.24 15.47 -6.31
C PHE A 37 -21.85 16.29 -5.16
N ALA A 38 -22.64 17.32 -5.44
CA ALA A 38 -23.39 18.03 -4.41
C ALA A 38 -24.47 17.16 -3.76
N SER A 39 -25.15 16.33 -4.56
CA SER A 39 -26.25 15.48 -4.07
C SER A 39 -25.78 14.14 -3.49
N GLN A 40 -24.76 13.51 -4.10
CA GLN A 40 -24.36 12.14 -3.77
C GLN A 40 -22.90 12.01 -3.28
N GLY A 41 -22.10 13.07 -3.41
CA GLY A 41 -20.67 13.02 -3.09
C GLY A 41 -20.41 12.96 -1.59
N LEU A 42 -19.82 11.84 -1.16
CA LEU A 42 -19.32 11.66 0.20
C LEU A 42 -17.99 12.40 0.37
N ASP A 43 -17.92 13.28 1.36
CA ASP A 43 -16.67 13.95 1.73
C ASP A 43 -15.76 13.01 2.53
N ILE A 44 -14.66 12.61 1.90
CA ILE A 44 -13.68 11.68 2.47
C ILE A 44 -12.42 12.39 2.99
N THR A 45 -12.41 13.73 3.02
CA THR A 45 -11.31 14.48 3.63
C THR A 45 -11.28 14.30 5.15
N PRO A 46 -10.09 14.32 5.79
CA PRO A 46 -9.98 14.29 7.24
C PRO A 46 -10.62 15.51 7.93
N ASN A 47 -10.49 16.69 7.33
CA ASN A 47 -10.98 17.97 7.87
C ASN A 47 -12.40 18.34 7.42
N LYS A 48 -13.06 17.50 6.60
CA LYS A 48 -14.44 17.69 6.12
C LYS A 48 -14.68 19.01 5.38
N ASP A 49 -13.73 19.39 4.51
CA ASP A 49 -13.76 20.64 3.73
C ASP A 49 -14.29 20.46 2.28
N ARG A 50 -14.81 19.27 1.97
CA ARG A 50 -15.26 18.84 0.63
C ARG A 50 -14.18 18.95 -0.44
N GLY A 51 -12.90 18.93 -0.05
CA GLY A 51 -11.75 18.96 -0.95
C GLY A 51 -11.64 17.73 -1.83
N VAL A 52 -12.08 16.58 -1.32
CA VAL A 52 -12.13 15.31 -2.04
C VAL A 52 -13.49 14.66 -1.76
N CYS A 53 -14.35 14.67 -2.78
CA CYS A 53 -15.64 14.00 -2.70
C CYS A 53 -15.62 12.72 -3.53
N LYS A 54 -16.23 11.65 -3.02
CA LYS A 54 -16.26 10.32 -3.63
C LYS A 54 -17.68 9.84 -3.89
N ILE A 55 -17.89 9.20 -5.03
CA ILE A 55 -19.11 8.44 -5.37
C ILE A 55 -18.68 7.05 -5.83
N VAL A 56 -19.22 6.00 -5.22
CA VAL A 56 -18.94 4.62 -5.64
C VAL A 56 -19.85 4.28 -6.84
N LYS A 57 -19.26 3.91 -7.97
CA LYS A 57 -19.99 3.41 -9.16
C LYS A 57 -20.19 1.90 -9.12
N ARG A 58 -19.18 1.20 -8.62
CA ARG A 58 -19.20 -0.25 -8.44
C ARG A 58 -18.51 -0.59 -7.13
N ASN A 59 -19.20 -1.31 -6.27
CA ASN A 59 -18.62 -1.78 -5.01
C ASN A 59 -17.45 -2.74 -5.29
N GLY A 60 -16.47 -2.75 -4.39
CA GLY A 60 -15.43 -3.76 -4.39
C GLY A 60 -15.94 -5.12 -3.88
N THR A 61 -15.04 -6.08 -3.78
CA THR A 61 -15.33 -7.45 -3.31
C THR A 61 -15.42 -7.56 -1.78
N GLY A 62 -15.46 -6.45 -1.05
CA GLY A 62 -15.34 -6.43 0.41
C GLY A 62 -13.91 -6.66 0.90
N GLY A 63 -13.74 -6.66 2.23
CA GLY A 63 -12.46 -6.90 2.90
C GLY A 63 -11.64 -5.64 3.16
N GLU A 64 -10.32 -5.83 3.21
CA GLU A 64 -9.35 -4.80 3.56
C GLU A 64 -9.25 -3.68 2.52
N LYS A 65 -8.71 -2.56 2.97
CA LYS A 65 -8.37 -1.40 2.13
C LYS A 65 -6.85 -1.25 2.07
N PRO A 66 -6.30 -0.54 1.06
CA PRO A 66 -4.89 -0.20 1.03
C PRO A 66 -4.47 0.57 2.29
N MET A 67 -3.33 0.20 2.86
CA MET A 67 -2.67 0.89 3.98
C MET A 67 -1.46 1.67 3.47
N ILE A 68 -0.95 2.58 4.30
CA ILE A 68 0.19 3.42 3.92
C ILE A 68 1.39 2.53 3.52
N GLY A 69 2.01 2.85 2.39
CA GLY A 69 3.13 2.10 1.82
C GLY A 69 2.73 0.97 0.87
N ASP A 70 1.48 0.48 0.92
CA ASP A 70 1.02 -0.58 0.03
C ASP A 70 1.25 -0.20 -1.44
N LYS A 71 1.70 -1.17 -2.24
CA LYS A 71 1.80 -1.06 -3.69
C LYS A 71 0.42 -1.30 -4.28
N VAL A 72 -0.18 -0.28 -4.88
CA VAL A 72 -1.54 -0.33 -5.46
C VAL A 72 -1.47 -0.34 -6.98
N HIS A 73 -2.41 -1.05 -7.61
CA HIS A 73 -2.57 -1.11 -9.07
C HIS A 73 -3.95 -0.58 -9.41
N VAL A 74 -4.01 0.45 -10.26
CA VAL A 74 -5.27 1.09 -10.63
C VAL A 74 -5.40 1.29 -12.13
N HIS A 75 -6.64 1.24 -12.61
CA HIS A 75 -7.00 1.89 -13.86
C HIS A 75 -7.69 3.21 -13.57
N TYR A 76 -7.50 4.20 -14.45
CA TYR A 76 -8.12 5.51 -14.26
C TYR A 76 -8.34 6.28 -15.55
N THR A 77 -9.24 7.26 -15.46
CA THR A 77 -9.39 8.33 -16.44
C THR A 77 -9.56 9.67 -15.71
N GLY A 78 -8.74 10.65 -16.06
CA GLY A 78 -8.78 12.01 -15.53
C GLY A 78 -9.39 13.00 -16.53
N LYS A 79 -10.35 13.82 -16.07
CA LYS A 79 -11.04 14.86 -16.84
C LYS A 79 -11.10 16.18 -16.09
N LEU A 80 -11.05 17.29 -16.83
CA LEU A 80 -11.40 18.61 -16.31
C LEU A 80 -12.93 18.74 -16.15
N LEU A 81 -13.41 19.73 -15.38
CA LEU A 81 -14.86 19.98 -15.22
C LEU A 81 -15.59 20.27 -16.54
N ASN A 82 -14.88 20.79 -17.55
CA ASN A 82 -15.43 20.99 -18.90
C ASN A 82 -15.54 19.69 -19.72
N GLY A 83 -15.22 18.52 -19.13
CA GLY A 83 -15.30 17.21 -19.76
C GLY A 83 -14.04 16.79 -20.54
N LYS A 84 -13.08 17.70 -20.76
CA LYS A 84 -11.84 17.38 -21.49
C LYS A 84 -11.01 16.35 -20.71
N LYS A 85 -10.82 15.17 -21.31
CA LYS A 85 -9.86 14.15 -20.84
C LYS A 85 -8.45 14.73 -20.93
N PHE A 86 -7.69 14.65 -19.84
CA PHE A 86 -6.28 15.05 -19.82
C PHE A 86 -5.32 13.87 -19.69
N ASP A 87 -5.76 12.74 -19.10
CA ASP A 87 -4.94 11.53 -18.97
C ASP A 87 -5.81 10.28 -18.72
N SER A 88 -5.30 9.11 -19.09
CA SER A 88 -5.91 7.82 -18.77
C SER A 88 -4.92 6.67 -18.88
N SER A 89 -4.95 5.74 -17.94
CA SER A 89 -4.15 4.51 -18.01
C SER A 89 -4.48 3.64 -19.23
N PHE A 90 -5.71 3.72 -19.75
CA PHE A 90 -6.12 2.94 -20.93
C PHE A 90 -5.42 3.40 -22.21
N ASP A 91 -5.03 4.67 -22.27
CA ASP A 91 -4.23 5.20 -23.39
C ASP A 91 -2.81 4.59 -23.39
N HIS A 92 -2.34 4.17 -22.22
CA HIS A 92 -1.03 3.51 -22.01
C HIS A 92 -1.12 1.98 -22.03
N LYS A 93 -2.33 1.41 -22.09
CA LYS A 93 -2.61 -0.04 -22.14
C LYS A 93 -2.10 -0.86 -20.95
N GLU A 94 -1.69 -0.22 -19.86
CA GLU A 94 -1.24 -0.88 -18.64
C GLU A 94 -1.81 -0.19 -17.38
N PRO A 95 -2.00 -0.91 -16.26
CA PRO A 95 -2.35 -0.30 -14.99
C PRO A 95 -1.28 0.66 -14.49
N PHE A 96 -1.71 1.73 -13.82
CA PHE A 96 -0.80 2.60 -13.10
C PHE A 96 -0.50 2.03 -11.72
N VAL A 97 0.78 1.98 -11.37
CA VAL A 97 1.28 1.37 -10.13
C VAL A 97 2.04 2.39 -9.31
N PHE A 98 1.70 2.50 -8.03
CA PHE A 98 2.36 3.42 -7.10
C PHE A 98 2.24 2.94 -5.64
N ASN A 99 3.00 3.55 -4.74
CA ASN A 99 2.90 3.32 -3.29
C ASN A 99 1.99 4.36 -2.66
N ILE A 100 0.89 3.91 -2.04
CA ILE A 100 -0.13 4.78 -1.46
C ILE A 100 0.38 5.47 -0.18
N GLY A 101 0.02 6.74 0.01
CA GLY A 101 0.34 7.51 1.23
C GLY A 101 1.80 7.96 1.34
N LYS A 102 2.57 7.86 0.25
CA LYS A 102 3.99 8.29 0.17
C LYS A 102 4.17 9.60 -0.62
N GLY A 103 3.08 10.25 -1.06
CA GLY A 103 3.15 11.49 -1.82
C GLY A 103 3.67 11.32 -3.25
N GLN A 104 3.58 10.12 -3.82
CA GLN A 104 3.91 9.84 -5.22
C GLN A 104 2.82 10.31 -6.20
N VAL A 105 1.63 10.58 -5.68
CA VAL A 105 0.45 11.05 -6.41
C VAL A 105 -0.12 12.29 -5.71
N ILE A 106 -1.10 12.96 -6.33
CA ILE A 106 -1.79 14.08 -5.71
C ILE A 106 -2.46 13.67 -4.40
N LYS A 107 -2.59 14.60 -3.44
CA LYS A 107 -3.19 14.35 -2.12
C LYS A 107 -4.58 13.72 -2.21
N ALA A 108 -5.38 14.13 -3.20
CA ALA A 108 -6.70 13.58 -3.42
C ALA A 108 -6.69 12.08 -3.75
N TRP A 109 -5.66 11.60 -4.42
CA TRP A 109 -5.50 10.17 -4.73
C TRP A 109 -5.03 9.38 -3.51
N ASP A 110 -4.09 9.93 -2.73
CA ASP A 110 -3.69 9.31 -1.46
C ASP A 110 -4.90 9.12 -0.52
N ILE A 111 -5.80 10.11 -0.45
CA ILE A 111 -7.05 10.02 0.33
C ILE A 111 -8.07 9.08 -0.34
N GLY A 112 -8.27 9.27 -1.65
CA GLY A 112 -9.28 8.58 -2.45
C GLY A 112 -9.07 7.08 -2.51
N VAL A 113 -7.89 6.66 -2.96
CA VAL A 113 -7.57 5.24 -3.18
C VAL A 113 -7.45 4.48 -1.85
N SER A 114 -6.95 5.11 -0.78
CA SER A 114 -6.95 4.51 0.57
C SER A 114 -8.36 4.21 1.10
N SER A 115 -9.39 4.87 0.57
CA SER A 115 -10.78 4.62 0.96
C SER A 115 -11.44 3.46 0.20
N MET A 116 -10.80 2.97 -0.88
CA MET A 116 -11.36 1.98 -1.80
C MET A 116 -11.12 0.53 -1.35
N GLN A 117 -11.98 -0.36 -1.81
CA GLN A 117 -11.78 -1.81 -1.73
C GLN A 117 -11.31 -2.39 -3.07
N LYS A 118 -10.68 -3.58 -3.04
CA LYS A 118 -10.30 -4.28 -4.27
C LYS A 118 -11.51 -4.49 -5.18
N GLY A 119 -11.36 -4.20 -6.47
CA GLY A 119 -12.39 -4.27 -7.52
C GLY A 119 -13.35 -3.08 -7.58
N GLU A 120 -13.27 -2.15 -6.62
CA GLU A 120 -14.13 -0.98 -6.56
C GLU A 120 -13.85 -0.02 -7.71
N VAL A 121 -14.91 0.57 -8.27
CA VAL A 121 -14.84 1.72 -9.19
C VAL A 121 -15.50 2.90 -8.52
N CYS A 122 -14.80 4.02 -8.43
CA CYS A 122 -15.34 5.25 -7.88
C CYS A 122 -15.06 6.46 -8.78
N LEU A 123 -15.89 7.48 -8.61
CA LEU A 123 -15.64 8.83 -9.08
C LEU A 123 -15.09 9.66 -7.94
N LEU A 124 -14.04 10.43 -8.22
CA LEU A 124 -13.47 11.42 -7.32
C LEU A 124 -13.58 12.81 -7.93
N MET A 125 -14.06 13.77 -7.14
CA MET A 125 -13.96 15.19 -7.44
C MET A 125 -12.94 15.83 -6.50
N CYS A 126 -11.90 16.40 -7.08
CA CYS A 126 -10.71 16.85 -6.37
C CYS A 126 -10.55 18.36 -6.56
N LYS A 127 -10.66 19.12 -5.47
CA LYS A 127 -10.37 20.57 -5.47
C LYS A 127 -8.88 20.83 -5.70
N PRO A 128 -8.49 22.03 -6.16
CA PRO A 128 -7.10 22.35 -6.48
C PRO A 128 -6.12 22.15 -5.32
N GLU A 129 -6.53 22.44 -4.08
CA GLU A 129 -5.70 22.32 -2.88
C GLU A 129 -5.26 20.87 -2.59
N TYR A 130 -6.01 19.91 -3.12
CA TYR A 130 -5.75 18.48 -3.06
C TYR A 130 -5.22 17.90 -4.38
N ALA A 131 -5.03 18.75 -5.40
CA ALA A 131 -4.53 18.42 -6.73
C ALA A 131 -3.26 19.25 -7.04
N TYR A 132 -3.33 20.14 -8.03
CA TYR A 132 -2.18 20.92 -8.53
C TYR A 132 -2.21 22.41 -8.14
N SER A 133 -3.11 22.81 -7.23
CA SER A 133 -3.28 24.16 -6.69
C SER A 133 -3.27 25.27 -7.76
N SER A 134 -2.79 26.47 -7.41
CA SER A 134 -2.60 27.62 -8.30
C SER A 134 -1.45 27.46 -9.29
N VAL A 135 -0.62 26.42 -9.16
CA VAL A 135 0.47 26.16 -10.11
C VAL A 135 -0.03 25.44 -11.35
N GLY A 136 -0.96 24.50 -11.18
CA GLY A 136 -1.40 23.61 -12.26
C GLY A 136 -0.32 22.59 -12.66
N SER A 137 -0.51 21.96 -13.82
CA SER A 137 0.48 21.09 -14.47
C SER A 137 0.41 21.30 -15.99
N PRO A 138 1.04 22.36 -16.51
CA PRO A 138 1.02 22.70 -17.92
C PRO A 138 1.61 21.59 -18.81
N PRO A 139 1.16 21.44 -20.07
CA PRO A 139 0.07 22.19 -20.71
C PRO A 139 -1.33 21.59 -20.44
N LYS A 140 -1.41 20.44 -19.76
CA LYS A 140 -2.64 19.64 -19.65
C LYS A 140 -3.61 20.17 -18.59
N ILE A 141 -3.09 20.66 -17.47
CA ILE A 141 -3.89 21.05 -16.30
C ILE A 141 -3.62 22.54 -15.98
N PRO A 142 -4.62 23.42 -16.17
CA PRO A 142 -4.50 24.83 -15.78
C PRO A 142 -4.37 25.05 -14.26
N PRO A 143 -3.87 26.21 -13.82
CA PRO A 143 -4.00 26.70 -12.44
C PRO A 143 -5.42 26.58 -11.89
N ASN A 144 -5.54 26.28 -10.60
CA ASN A 144 -6.80 26.23 -9.85
C ASN A 144 -7.87 25.30 -10.45
N SER A 145 -7.44 24.23 -11.12
CA SER A 145 -8.36 23.27 -11.74
C SER A 145 -8.95 22.29 -10.72
N THR A 146 -10.28 22.20 -10.70
CA THR A 146 -10.97 21.05 -10.09
C THR A 146 -10.92 19.88 -11.07
N LEU A 147 -10.49 18.72 -10.58
CA LEU A 147 -10.29 17.52 -11.39
C LEU A 147 -11.36 16.47 -11.07
N LEU A 148 -11.77 15.74 -12.10
CA LEU A 148 -12.63 14.57 -12.00
C LEU A 148 -11.82 13.34 -12.37
N PHE A 149 -11.86 12.32 -11.52
CA PHE A 149 -11.26 11.03 -11.81
C PHE A 149 -12.31 9.94 -11.73
N GLU A 150 -12.27 9.00 -12.67
CA GLU A 150 -12.82 7.67 -12.48
C GLU A 150 -11.65 6.73 -12.20
N VAL A 151 -11.70 6.00 -11.10
CA VAL A 151 -10.62 5.13 -10.63
C VAL A 151 -11.17 3.74 -10.33
N GLU A 152 -10.49 2.72 -10.83
CA GLU A 152 -10.72 1.32 -10.52
C GLU A 152 -9.52 0.77 -9.75
N LEU A 153 -9.74 0.25 -8.53
CA LEU A 153 -8.69 -0.39 -7.75
C LEU A 153 -8.62 -1.87 -8.10
N LEU A 154 -7.58 -2.27 -8.84
CA LEU A 154 -7.43 -3.65 -9.33
C LEU A 154 -6.89 -4.58 -8.25
N SER A 155 -5.83 -4.14 -7.57
CA SER A 155 -5.17 -4.90 -6.50
C SER A 155 -4.29 -4.00 -5.65
N PHE A 156 -3.94 -4.49 -4.47
CA PHE A 156 -2.91 -3.89 -3.63
C PHE A 156 -2.17 -5.00 -2.87
N ARG A 157 -0.92 -4.72 -2.49
CA ARG A 157 -0.11 -5.60 -1.63
C ARG A 157 0.79 -4.77 -0.72
N GLY A 158 1.24 -5.36 0.39
CA GLY A 158 2.20 -4.71 1.28
C GLY A 158 3.50 -4.32 0.58
N GLU A 159 4.22 -3.38 1.18
CA GLU A 159 5.55 -2.96 0.77
C GLU A 159 6.55 -4.10 1.01
N GLU A 160 7.28 -4.50 -0.03
CA GLU A 160 8.35 -5.49 0.09
C GLU A 160 9.59 -4.85 0.68
N LEU A 161 10.01 -5.31 1.86
CA LEU A 161 11.23 -4.83 2.52
C LEU A 161 12.46 -5.64 2.08
N THR A 162 12.26 -6.79 1.44
CA THR A 162 13.33 -7.67 0.92
C THR A 162 13.06 -8.02 -0.54
N GLU A 163 14.13 -8.23 -1.30
CA GLU A 163 14.05 -8.56 -2.74
C GLU A 163 13.30 -9.88 -3.02
N ASP A 164 13.34 -10.82 -2.08
CA ASP A 164 12.63 -12.10 -2.16
C ASP A 164 11.17 -12.04 -1.68
N GLY A 165 10.69 -10.84 -1.29
CA GLY A 165 9.36 -10.62 -0.75
C GLY A 165 9.08 -11.44 0.50
N GLY A 166 10.12 -11.76 1.27
CA GLY A 166 10.02 -12.51 2.52
C GLY A 166 9.54 -11.69 3.71
N ILE A 167 9.63 -10.36 3.61
CA ILE A 167 9.06 -9.42 4.58
C ILE A 167 8.15 -8.44 3.84
N LEU A 168 6.85 -8.50 4.12
CA LEU A 168 5.86 -7.53 3.62
C LEU A 168 5.41 -6.62 4.76
N ARG A 169 5.50 -5.31 4.57
CA ARG A 169 5.07 -4.30 5.53
C ARG A 169 3.78 -3.60 5.09
N ARG A 170 2.87 -3.36 6.04
CA ARG A 170 1.68 -2.51 5.86
C ARG A 170 1.58 -1.53 7.02
N ILE A 171 1.65 -0.22 6.75
CA ILE A 171 1.78 0.79 7.82
C ILE A 171 0.38 1.22 8.29
N LYS A 172 0.08 0.98 9.57
CA LYS A 172 -1.17 1.40 10.24
C LYS A 172 -1.08 2.85 10.72
N VAL A 173 0.04 3.19 11.37
CA VAL A 173 0.33 4.53 11.88
C VAL A 173 1.66 4.97 11.31
N LYS A 174 1.68 6.12 10.64
CA LYS A 174 2.89 6.71 10.10
C LYS A 174 3.78 7.19 11.25
N GLY A 175 5.06 6.81 11.23
CA GLY A 175 6.03 7.35 12.16
C GLY A 175 6.40 8.81 11.87
N ALA A 176 7.25 9.36 12.74
CA ALA A 176 7.74 10.72 12.67
C ALA A 176 9.28 10.75 12.66
N GLY A 177 9.82 11.86 12.17
CA GLY A 177 11.26 12.09 12.08
C GLY A 177 11.84 11.71 10.71
N TYR A 178 13.17 11.88 10.61
CA TYR A 178 13.93 11.70 9.36
C TYR A 178 14.94 10.55 9.44
N SER A 179 15.16 10.00 10.63
CA SER A 179 16.11 8.93 10.90
C SER A 179 15.40 7.62 11.21
N ASN A 180 16.09 6.53 10.88
CA ASN A 180 15.69 5.17 11.23
C ASN A 180 16.79 4.54 12.10
N PRO A 181 16.49 3.47 12.86
CA PRO A 181 17.49 2.60 13.46
C PRO A 181 18.54 2.15 12.42
N ASN A 182 19.81 2.02 12.83
CA ASN A 182 20.87 1.35 12.07
C ASN A 182 21.22 0.00 12.73
N ASP A 183 22.06 -0.80 12.06
CA ASP A 183 22.64 -2.01 12.65
C ASP A 183 23.35 -1.66 13.97
N GLY A 184 23.11 -2.43 15.03
CA GLY A 184 23.58 -2.14 16.38
C GLY A 184 22.77 -1.09 17.17
N ALA A 185 21.74 -0.46 16.57
CA ALA A 185 20.88 0.47 17.30
C ALA A 185 20.12 -0.25 18.42
N THR A 186 19.98 0.39 19.58
CA THR A 186 19.06 -0.08 20.62
C THR A 186 17.66 0.41 20.28
N VAL A 187 16.69 -0.49 20.19
CA VAL A 187 15.29 -0.17 19.88
C VAL A 187 14.37 -0.57 21.03
N HIS A 188 13.32 0.22 21.23
CA HIS A 188 12.23 -0.08 22.16
C HIS A 188 10.94 -0.25 21.36
N VAL A 189 10.35 -1.44 21.43
CA VAL A 189 9.19 -1.82 20.61
C VAL A 189 8.06 -2.39 21.46
N HIS A 190 6.83 -2.27 20.96
CA HIS A 190 5.75 -3.18 21.31
C HIS A 190 5.57 -4.19 20.18
N LEU A 191 5.42 -5.46 20.50
CA LEU A 191 5.28 -6.56 19.55
C LEU A 191 4.05 -7.39 19.88
N GLU A 192 3.23 -7.68 18.87
CA GLU A 192 2.24 -8.76 18.90
C GLU A 192 2.52 -9.75 17.77
N GLY A 193 2.84 -11.00 18.12
CA GLY A 193 3.11 -12.08 17.17
C GLY A 193 1.92 -13.04 17.04
N ARG A 194 1.50 -13.31 15.80
CA ARG A 194 0.40 -14.22 15.47
C ARG A 194 0.83 -15.28 14.46
N CYS A 195 0.34 -16.50 14.65
CA CYS A 195 0.50 -17.62 13.72
C CYS A 195 -0.88 -18.23 13.47
N CYS A 196 -1.36 -18.24 12.23
CA CYS A 196 -2.73 -18.65 11.89
C CYS A 196 -3.79 -17.98 12.80
N ASP A 197 -3.71 -16.65 12.93
CA ASP A 197 -4.54 -15.78 13.79
C ASP A 197 -4.43 -15.98 15.31
N ARG A 198 -3.76 -17.04 15.77
CA ARG A 198 -3.48 -17.27 17.19
C ARG A 198 -2.35 -16.35 17.66
N LEU A 199 -2.65 -15.48 18.63
CA LEU A 199 -1.66 -14.68 19.35
C LEU A 199 -0.75 -15.60 20.17
N PHE A 200 0.57 -15.45 20.03
CA PHE A 200 1.57 -16.22 20.76
C PHE A 200 2.62 -15.35 21.48
N ASP A 201 2.78 -14.09 21.05
CA ASP A 201 3.64 -13.11 21.73
C ASP A 201 2.89 -11.77 21.80
N SER A 202 2.98 -11.09 22.93
CA SER A 202 2.43 -9.75 23.15
C SER A 202 3.16 -9.11 24.32
N ARG A 203 4.12 -8.24 24.02
CA ARG A 203 4.95 -7.60 25.04
C ARG A 203 5.68 -6.38 24.50
N ASP A 204 6.20 -5.61 25.43
CA ASP A 204 7.27 -4.68 25.13
C ASP A 204 8.61 -5.42 25.14
N ALA A 205 9.48 -5.06 24.21
CA ALA A 205 10.83 -5.60 24.10
C ALA A 205 11.84 -4.48 23.85
N THR A 206 13.05 -4.67 24.36
CA THR A 206 14.20 -3.83 24.07
C THR A 206 15.29 -4.73 23.54
N PHE A 207 15.81 -4.46 22.36
CA PHE A 207 16.87 -5.26 21.76
C PHE A 207 17.79 -4.39 20.91
N VAL A 208 18.94 -4.96 20.56
CA VAL A 208 19.90 -4.38 19.63
C VAL A 208 19.62 -4.91 18.24
N VAL A 209 19.45 -4.01 17.25
CA VAL A 209 19.26 -4.39 15.84
C VAL A 209 20.45 -5.24 15.38
N GLY A 210 20.17 -6.39 14.79
CA GLY A 210 21.15 -7.43 14.44
C GLY A 210 21.28 -8.54 15.49
N GLU A 211 20.75 -8.35 16.69
CA GLU A 211 20.90 -9.24 17.85
C GLU A 211 19.56 -9.61 18.51
N SER A 212 18.46 -9.39 17.77
CA SER A 212 17.08 -9.62 18.23
C SER A 212 16.77 -11.04 18.73
N GLU A 213 17.53 -12.05 18.29
CA GLU A 213 17.31 -13.45 18.66
C GLU A 213 17.53 -13.69 20.17
N ASP A 214 18.42 -12.93 20.80
CA ASP A 214 18.67 -12.98 22.25
C ASP A 214 17.40 -12.69 23.06
N GLU A 215 16.55 -11.84 22.50
CA GLU A 215 15.27 -11.45 23.09
C GLU A 215 14.11 -12.27 22.54
N GLY A 216 14.38 -13.32 21.76
CA GLY A 216 13.38 -14.19 21.16
C GLY A 216 12.55 -13.54 20.05
N VAL A 217 13.01 -12.42 19.49
CA VAL A 217 12.37 -11.69 18.39
C VAL A 217 12.87 -12.25 17.05
N PRO A 218 11.98 -12.51 16.07
CA PRO A 218 12.40 -13.12 14.81
C PRO A 218 13.14 -12.13 13.90
N LEU A 219 14.04 -12.66 13.07
CA LEU A 219 14.88 -11.91 12.12
C LEU A 219 14.10 -10.93 11.24
N GLY A 220 12.87 -11.26 10.85
CA GLY A 220 12.03 -10.38 10.03
C GLY A 220 11.60 -9.10 10.72
N VAL A 221 11.36 -9.13 12.04
CA VAL A 221 11.07 -7.92 12.83
C VAL A 221 12.33 -7.06 12.92
N ASP A 222 13.48 -7.68 13.22
CA ASP A 222 14.78 -7.01 13.29
C ASP A 222 15.14 -6.28 12.00
N ARG A 223 15.06 -6.98 10.85
CA ARG A 223 15.34 -6.39 9.53
C ARG A 223 14.37 -5.28 9.14
N ALA A 224 13.16 -5.28 9.67
CA ALA A 224 12.21 -4.20 9.43
C ALA A 224 12.60 -2.90 10.16
N MET A 225 13.34 -2.98 11.28
CA MET A 225 13.67 -1.81 12.11
C MET A 225 14.38 -0.71 11.31
N GLU A 226 15.33 -1.07 10.44
CA GLU A 226 16.07 -0.12 9.59
C GLU A 226 15.18 0.68 8.61
N LYS A 227 13.95 0.22 8.38
CA LYS A 227 12.96 0.87 7.50
C LYS A 227 11.84 1.57 8.26
N MET A 228 11.78 1.43 9.59
CA MET A 228 10.74 2.01 10.44
C MET A 228 11.18 3.35 11.03
N GLN A 229 10.19 4.22 11.24
CA GLN A 229 10.36 5.51 11.91
C GLN A 229 9.84 5.47 13.35
N LYS A 230 10.34 6.36 14.21
CA LYS A 230 9.84 6.48 15.59
C LYS A 230 8.33 6.76 15.59
N GLY A 231 7.58 6.02 16.41
CA GLY A 231 6.12 6.06 16.48
C GLY A 231 5.39 5.31 15.36
N GLU A 232 6.11 4.72 14.39
CA GLU A 232 5.48 3.90 13.36
C GLU A 232 4.87 2.63 13.98
N CYS A 233 3.63 2.33 13.59
CA CYS A 233 2.99 1.04 13.85
C CYS A 233 2.66 0.37 12.52
N CYS A 234 3.14 -0.85 12.32
CA CYS A 234 2.94 -1.58 11.07
C CYS A 234 2.69 -3.06 11.30
N LEU A 235 2.06 -3.68 10.31
CA LEU A 235 1.96 -5.13 10.18
C LEU A 235 3.13 -5.63 9.34
N LEU A 236 3.76 -6.71 9.78
CA LEU A 236 4.83 -7.41 9.11
C LEU A 236 4.40 -8.86 8.85
N HIS A 237 4.23 -9.23 7.58
CA HIS A 237 4.06 -10.62 7.18
C HIS A 237 5.43 -11.21 6.89
N LEU A 238 5.80 -12.23 7.66
CA LEU A 238 7.11 -12.86 7.62
C LEU A 238 6.99 -14.26 7.02
N LYS A 239 7.67 -14.48 5.89
CA LYS A 239 7.88 -15.81 5.33
C LYS A 239 8.80 -16.63 6.25
N PRO A 240 8.82 -17.98 6.13
CA PRO A 240 9.57 -18.86 7.02
C PRO A 240 11.03 -18.46 7.28
N LYS A 241 11.74 -18.04 6.23
CA LYS A 241 13.13 -17.57 6.29
C LYS A 241 13.36 -16.40 7.26
N TYR A 242 12.34 -15.58 7.46
CA TYR A 242 12.37 -14.39 8.32
C TYR A 242 11.56 -14.58 9.61
N GLY A 243 10.94 -15.75 9.80
CA GLY A 243 10.30 -16.18 11.04
C GLY A 243 11.19 -17.14 11.82
N TYR A 244 10.63 -18.28 12.22
CA TYR A 244 11.35 -19.33 12.96
C TYR A 244 11.87 -20.49 12.07
N GLY A 245 11.91 -20.28 10.76
CA GLY A 245 12.56 -21.20 9.83
C GLY A 245 11.98 -22.61 9.80
N LYS A 246 12.82 -23.59 9.45
CA LYS A 246 12.45 -25.00 9.30
C LYS A 246 12.22 -25.70 10.64
N GLU A 247 12.84 -25.22 11.70
CA GLU A 247 12.70 -25.83 13.03
C GLU A 247 11.37 -25.42 13.70
N GLY A 248 10.87 -24.23 13.37
CA GLY A 248 9.72 -23.66 14.06
C GLY A 248 10.11 -23.20 15.47
N LYS A 249 9.11 -23.07 16.35
CA LYS A 249 9.31 -22.70 17.76
C LYS A 249 8.32 -23.46 18.64
N PRO A 250 8.65 -24.71 19.04
CA PRO A 250 7.74 -25.61 19.75
C PRO A 250 7.17 -25.02 21.04
N GLU A 251 7.98 -24.27 21.79
CA GLU A 251 7.59 -23.59 23.03
C GLU A 251 6.47 -22.55 22.82
N LEU A 252 6.30 -22.04 21.59
CA LEU A 252 5.22 -21.12 21.20
C LEU A 252 4.10 -21.84 20.41
N ASN A 253 4.19 -23.17 20.30
CA ASN A 253 3.34 -24.01 19.44
C ASN A 253 3.38 -23.57 17.96
N ILE A 254 4.57 -23.21 17.47
CA ILE A 254 4.79 -22.81 16.08
C ILE A 254 5.52 -23.94 15.37
N GLY A 255 4.90 -24.49 14.32
CA GLY A 255 5.48 -25.58 13.55
C GLY A 255 6.58 -25.12 12.58
N PRO A 256 7.31 -26.09 12.00
CA PRO A 256 8.23 -25.88 10.88
C PRO A 256 7.64 -25.02 9.76
N ASN A 257 8.42 -24.08 9.27
CA ASN A 257 8.11 -23.21 8.13
C ASN A 257 6.77 -22.47 8.24
N ALA A 258 6.37 -22.09 9.45
CA ALA A 258 5.20 -21.25 9.64
C ALA A 258 5.44 -19.83 9.10
N GLU A 259 4.43 -19.26 8.47
CA GLU A 259 4.35 -17.82 8.21
C GLU A 259 3.82 -17.11 9.46
N LEU A 260 4.40 -15.95 9.76
CA LEU A 260 4.06 -15.17 10.96
C LEU A 260 3.53 -13.80 10.56
N LEU A 261 2.58 -13.30 11.34
CA LEU A 261 2.12 -11.92 11.28
C LEU A 261 2.53 -11.22 12.57
N TYR A 262 3.31 -10.17 12.47
CA TYR A 262 3.63 -9.30 13.60
C TYR A 262 2.98 -7.94 13.44
N GLU A 263 2.35 -7.43 14.49
CA GLU A 263 2.09 -6.00 14.64
C GLU A 263 3.20 -5.41 15.50
N VAL A 264 3.91 -4.42 14.96
CA VAL A 264 5.10 -3.83 15.60
C VAL A 264 4.92 -2.32 15.72
N THR A 265 5.08 -1.80 16.93
CA THR A 265 5.17 -0.36 17.18
C THR A 265 6.58 -0.01 17.63
N LEU A 266 7.30 0.80 16.83
CA LEU A 266 8.61 1.33 17.21
C LEU A 266 8.41 2.54 18.11
N LYS A 267 8.56 2.35 19.43
CA LYS A 267 8.33 3.44 20.42
C LYS A 267 9.45 4.45 20.40
N ASP A 268 10.68 3.97 20.45
CA ASP A 268 11.88 4.80 20.43
C ASP A 268 13.12 3.99 19.98
N PHE A 269 14.20 4.69 19.66
CA PHE A 269 15.49 4.06 19.38
C PHE A 269 16.67 5.01 19.62
N GLN A 270 17.83 4.43 19.88
CA GLN A 270 19.12 5.09 19.90
C GLN A 270 20.01 4.43 18.85
N LYS A 271 20.46 5.21 17.86
CA LYS A 271 21.39 4.73 16.83
C LYS A 271 22.71 4.28 17.45
N ALA A 272 23.30 3.22 16.89
CA ALA A 272 24.71 2.94 17.09
C ALA A 272 25.57 4.05 16.48
N LYS A 273 26.72 4.30 17.09
CA LYS A 273 27.75 5.16 16.50
C LYS A 273 28.24 4.55 15.21
N GLU A 274 28.38 5.38 14.19
CA GLU A 274 29.03 5.00 12.95
C GLU A 274 30.55 4.89 13.19
N SER A 275 31.25 4.12 12.37
CA SER A 275 32.70 3.86 12.58
C SER A 275 33.55 5.15 12.63
N TRP A 276 33.14 6.21 11.93
CA TRP A 276 33.85 7.50 11.97
C TRP A 276 33.55 8.34 13.21
N GLU A 277 32.49 8.02 13.97
CA GLU A 277 32.13 8.71 15.22
C GLU A 277 32.82 8.11 16.45
N MET A 278 33.53 7.00 16.26
CA MET A 278 34.22 6.27 17.32
C MET A 278 35.72 6.57 17.34
N ASP A 279 36.27 6.77 18.53
CA ASP A 279 37.71 6.83 18.73
C ASP A 279 38.37 5.43 18.72
N LEU A 280 39.70 5.38 18.78
CA LEU A 280 40.44 4.12 18.73
C LEU A 280 40.15 3.20 19.93
N SER A 281 39.96 3.78 21.12
CA SER A 281 39.66 3.02 22.34
C SER A 281 38.29 2.36 22.21
N GLU A 282 37.27 3.14 21.83
CA GLU A 282 35.92 2.66 21.60
C GLU A 282 35.89 1.54 20.55
N LYS A 283 36.65 1.68 19.45
CA LYS A 283 36.76 0.65 18.42
C LYS A 283 37.37 -0.65 18.93
N LEU A 284 38.43 -0.56 19.72
CA LEU A 284 39.10 -1.73 20.27
C LEU A 284 38.21 -2.47 21.27
N GLU A 285 37.49 -1.73 22.13
CA GLU A 285 36.53 -2.31 23.06
C GLU A 285 35.37 -3.01 22.34
N GLN A 286 34.77 -2.34 21.35
CA GLN A 286 33.68 -2.95 20.56
C GLN A 286 34.15 -4.18 19.77
N ALA A 287 35.36 -4.15 19.21
CA ALA A 287 35.91 -5.29 18.46
C ALA A 287 36.01 -6.57 19.32
N VAL A 288 36.35 -6.44 20.61
CA VAL A 288 36.40 -7.57 21.54
C VAL A 288 34.99 -8.12 21.79
N LEU A 289 34.03 -7.24 22.08
CA LEU A 289 32.65 -7.61 22.38
C LEU A 289 31.98 -8.32 21.19
N VAL A 290 32.01 -7.72 19.99
CA VAL A 290 31.38 -8.30 18.79
C VAL A 290 32.06 -9.61 18.38
N LYS A 291 33.37 -9.76 18.58
CA LYS A 291 34.08 -11.02 18.32
C LYS A 291 33.61 -12.13 19.27
N GLN A 292 33.49 -11.84 20.55
CA GLN A 292 33.00 -12.81 21.54
C GLN A 292 31.57 -13.22 21.22
N LYS A 293 30.70 -12.25 20.92
CA LYS A 293 29.31 -12.49 20.59
C LYS A 293 29.13 -13.29 19.30
N GLY A 294 29.87 -12.95 18.23
CA GLY A 294 29.88 -13.74 16.99
C GLY A 294 30.38 -15.18 17.20
N THR A 295 31.33 -15.39 18.10
CA THR A 295 31.80 -16.74 18.47
C THR A 295 30.72 -17.51 19.23
N GLN A 296 29.90 -16.84 20.03
CA GLN A 296 28.78 -17.46 20.74
C GLN A 296 27.67 -17.88 19.77
N TYR A 297 27.30 -17.04 18.79
CA TYR A 297 26.28 -17.38 17.80
C TYR A 297 26.68 -18.52 16.85
N PHE A 298 27.99 -18.70 16.61
CA PHE A 298 28.46 -19.76 15.73
C PHE A 298 28.46 -21.15 16.39
N LYS A 299 28.54 -21.21 17.72
CA LYS A 299 28.63 -22.46 18.48
C LYS A 299 27.26 -23.09 18.70
#